data_AF-A0A6B7LVA1-F1
#
_entry.id   AF-A0A6B7LVA1-F1
#
_cell.length_a   1.000
_cell.length_b   1.000
_cell.length_c   1.000
_cell.angle_alpha   90.00
_cell.angle_beta   90.00
_cell.angle_gamma   90.00
#
_symmetry.space_group_name_H-M   'P 1'
#
loop_
_entity.id
_entity.type
_entity.pdbx_description
1 polymer ?
#
loop_
_entity_poly.entity_id
_entity_poly.type
_entity_poly.pdbx_seq_one_letter_code
_entity_poly.pdbx_strand_id
1 'polypeptide(L)'
;MASAHSLCSYHPHASYNSKTHFNSFKTGSFPSITSFKPHGSSSFHKKIQSSTTFLIRATASDSKSGGKQVEVVYNFEDKLNKLADEVDRDAGISRLTLFSPCKINVFLRITGKRADGYHELASLFHVVSLGDKLKFSLSPSKSKDGLSTNAPGVPLDESNLIIKALNLFRKKTGIDNYFWVHLDKKVPTGAGLGGGSSNAATALWAANQFSGCVASEKDLLEWSSEIGSDISFFFSHGAAYCTGRGEVVEDIPSPIPLDLPMVLIKPQEACPTAEVYKRLRLDQTSVVDPLFLLEKISKNGISQDVCVNDLEFPAFEVLPSLKRLKQRIAAA
;
A
#
# COMPACT_ATOMS: atom_id res chain seq x y z
N MET A 1 15.99 -9.39 -6.24
CA MET A 1 15.87 -10.29 -7.41
C MET A 1 15.22 -11.60 -6.98
N ALA A 2 13.97 -11.82 -7.39
CA ALA A 2 13.35 -13.14 -7.55
C ALA A 2 12.00 -12.91 -8.27
N SER A 3 12.05 -12.77 -9.60
CA SER A 3 10.88 -12.62 -10.46
C SER A 3 10.10 -13.93 -10.55
N ALA A 4 8.80 -13.90 -10.25
CA ALA A 4 7.92 -15.04 -10.44
C ALA A 4 7.23 -14.95 -11.82
N HIS A 5 7.78 -15.64 -12.81
CA HIS A 5 7.02 -16.03 -14.01
C HIS A 5 6.53 -17.46 -13.84
N SER A 6 5.22 -17.67 -13.98
CA SER A 6 4.65 -18.95 -14.40
C SER A 6 3.45 -18.67 -15.29
N LEU A 7 3.71 -18.57 -16.59
CA LEU A 7 2.66 -18.53 -17.61
C LEU A 7 2.13 -19.94 -17.80
N CYS A 8 0.82 -20.13 -17.67
CA CYS A 8 0.13 -21.29 -18.21
C CYS A 8 -0.70 -20.83 -19.42
N SER A 9 -0.19 -21.08 -20.62
CA SER A 9 -0.91 -20.81 -21.87
C SER A 9 -0.74 -21.98 -22.83
N TYR A 10 -1.83 -22.71 -23.06
CA TYR A 10 -1.97 -23.58 -24.21
C TYR A 10 -2.34 -22.73 -25.44
N HIS A 11 -1.53 -22.82 -26.49
CA HIS A 11 -1.84 -22.29 -27.82
C HIS A 11 -2.52 -23.38 -28.68
N PRO A 12 -3.26 -23.00 -29.74
CA PRO A 12 -2.61 -23.03 -31.06
C PRO A 12 -2.88 -21.82 -31.98
N HIS A 13 -1.81 -21.43 -32.67
CA HIS A 13 -1.71 -20.95 -34.07
C HIS A 13 -2.67 -19.87 -34.63
N ALA A 14 -2.06 -18.71 -34.97
CA ALA A 14 -2.00 -18.22 -36.36
C ALA A 14 -0.70 -17.41 -36.57
N SER A 15 -0.10 -17.49 -37.76
CA SER A 15 1.18 -16.84 -38.11
C SER A 15 0.98 -15.47 -38.76
N TYR A 16 1.93 -14.54 -38.65
CA TYR A 16 2.49 -13.82 -39.81
C TYR A 16 3.85 -13.15 -39.49
N ASN A 17 4.71 -13.03 -40.51
CA ASN A 17 6.08 -12.49 -40.44
C ASN A 17 6.15 -10.96 -40.52
N SER A 18 7.14 -10.36 -39.83
CA SER A 18 8.08 -9.42 -40.47
C SER A 18 9.36 -9.24 -39.64
N LYS A 19 10.45 -8.82 -40.30
CA LYS A 19 11.82 -8.67 -39.77
C LYS A 19 12.06 -7.21 -39.38
N THR A 20 12.99 -6.92 -38.45
CA THR A 20 14.30 -6.29 -38.78
C THR A 20 15.23 -6.04 -37.58
N HIS A 21 16.49 -6.44 -37.79
CA HIS A 21 17.78 -5.87 -37.31
C HIS A 21 18.23 -5.82 -35.83
N PHE A 22 19.44 -6.37 -35.67
CA PHE A 22 20.35 -6.37 -34.52
C PHE A 22 21.04 -5.02 -34.28
N ASN A 23 21.52 -4.80 -33.06
CA ASN A 23 22.94 -4.46 -32.86
C ASN A 23 23.47 -4.97 -31.51
N SER A 24 24.76 -5.30 -31.46
CA SER A 24 25.40 -6.07 -30.38
C SER A 24 26.51 -5.32 -29.65
N PHE A 25 26.70 -5.57 -28.35
CA PHE A 25 27.96 -5.30 -27.65
C PHE A 25 28.45 -6.51 -26.84
N LYS A 26 29.76 -6.54 -26.59
CA LYS A 26 30.56 -7.76 -26.39
C LYS A 26 30.66 -8.24 -24.95
N THR A 27 30.88 -9.55 -24.82
CA THR A 27 31.18 -10.29 -23.59
C THR A 27 32.67 -10.33 -23.26
N GLY A 28 32.99 -10.59 -21.98
CA GLY A 28 34.32 -10.95 -21.49
C GLY A 28 34.26 -12.03 -20.39
N SER A 29 35.31 -12.84 -20.27
CA SER A 29 35.45 -13.98 -19.32
C SER A 29 36.89 -14.00 -18.76
N PHE A 30 37.34 -14.84 -17.82
CA PHE A 30 36.91 -16.10 -17.17
C PHE A 30 37.28 -16.02 -15.64
N PRO A 31 37.27 -17.07 -14.76
CA PRO A 31 36.95 -18.50 -14.92
C PRO A 31 35.95 -19.11 -13.89
N SER A 32 35.72 -20.41 -14.01
CA SER A 32 34.80 -21.24 -13.21
C SER A 32 35.47 -21.94 -12.00
N ILE A 33 34.81 -21.96 -10.84
CA ILE A 33 34.95 -23.01 -9.80
C ILE A 33 33.54 -23.42 -9.30
N THR A 34 33.43 -24.63 -8.76
CA THR A 34 32.24 -25.50 -8.76
C THR A 34 31.30 -25.42 -7.55
N SER A 35 30.00 -25.55 -7.84
CA SER A 35 28.95 -26.24 -7.07
C SER A 35 28.81 -26.01 -5.56
N PHE A 36 27.78 -25.24 -5.16
CA PHE A 36 26.86 -25.61 -4.06
C PHE A 36 25.45 -25.03 -4.35
N LYS A 37 24.40 -25.76 -3.93
CA LYS A 37 22.96 -25.46 -4.07
C LYS A 37 22.25 -26.04 -2.81
N PRO A 38 21.02 -25.61 -2.46
CA PRO A 38 20.43 -24.26 -2.53
C PRO A 38 19.60 -23.93 -1.23
N HIS A 39 18.71 -22.91 -1.30
CA HIS A 39 17.46 -22.65 -0.51
C HIS A 39 17.40 -21.36 0.33
N GLY A 40 16.18 -20.80 0.47
CA GLY A 40 15.85 -19.52 1.12
C GLY A 40 15.85 -18.34 0.13
N SER A 41 14.77 -17.75 -0.39
CA SER A 41 13.35 -17.64 0.00
C SER A 41 13.10 -16.95 1.35
N SER A 42 12.93 -15.62 1.31
CA SER A 42 12.54 -14.80 2.46
C SER A 42 11.27 -13.99 2.17
N SER A 43 10.11 -14.56 2.47
CA SER A 43 8.87 -13.81 2.68
C SER A 43 8.63 -13.68 4.19
N PHE A 44 8.63 -12.45 4.70
CA PHE A 44 8.37 -12.17 6.12
C PHE A 44 6.86 -12.04 6.37
N HIS A 45 6.32 -12.87 7.25
CA HIS A 45 5.17 -12.47 8.08
C HIS A 45 5.51 -12.60 9.56
N LYS A 46 5.00 -11.65 10.36
CA LYS A 46 5.45 -11.40 11.74
C LYS A 46 4.96 -12.49 12.70
N LYS A 47 5.87 -13.01 13.52
CA LYS A 47 5.52 -13.72 14.76
C LYS A 47 4.68 -12.81 15.68
N ILE A 48 3.53 -13.31 16.10
CA ILE A 48 3.05 -13.08 17.47
C ILE A 48 3.59 -14.24 18.28
N GLN A 49 4.58 -13.99 19.13
CA GLN A 49 4.91 -14.87 20.26
C GLN A 49 5.15 -13.99 21.49
N SER A 50 4.13 -13.88 22.34
CA SER A 50 4.38 -14.16 23.75
C SER A 50 4.69 -15.65 23.82
N SER A 51 5.94 -16.00 24.08
CA SER A 51 6.42 -17.39 23.98
C SER A 51 5.94 -18.23 25.15
N THR A 52 4.85 -18.97 24.95
CA THR A 52 4.40 -20.03 25.88
C THR A 52 4.07 -21.29 25.09
N THR A 53 5.11 -21.99 24.62
CA THR A 53 4.95 -23.31 23.99
C THR A 53 4.51 -24.33 25.03
N PHE A 54 3.28 -24.82 24.94
CA PHE A 54 2.81 -25.94 25.77
C PHE A 54 3.41 -27.26 25.27
N LEU A 55 4.60 -27.60 25.78
CA LEU A 55 5.27 -28.88 25.55
C LEU A 55 4.70 -29.95 26.48
N ILE A 56 3.86 -30.85 25.94
CA ILE A 56 3.49 -32.08 26.64
C ILE A 56 4.54 -33.15 26.34
N ARG A 57 5.43 -33.40 27.31
CA ARG A 57 6.44 -34.45 27.25
C ARG A 57 5.91 -35.72 27.91
N ALA A 58 5.53 -36.71 27.11
CA ALA A 58 5.18 -38.05 27.59
C ALA A 58 6.37 -39.00 27.41
N THR A 59 6.83 -39.63 28.50
CA THR A 59 7.90 -40.64 28.48
C THR A 59 7.34 -42.00 28.88
N ALA A 60 7.36 -42.96 27.96
CA ALA A 60 7.14 -44.37 28.27
C ALA A 60 8.49 -45.10 28.27
N SER A 61 8.82 -45.77 29.37
CA SER A 61 9.99 -46.62 29.50
C SER A 61 9.55 -48.04 29.80
N ASP A 62 9.82 -48.97 28.89
CA ASP A 62 9.64 -50.40 29.16
C ASP A 62 10.99 -51.05 29.46
N SER A 63 11.02 -51.97 30.42
CA SER A 63 12.24 -52.37 31.13
C SER A 63 12.72 -53.77 30.73
N LYS A 64 13.00 -53.99 29.44
CA LYS A 64 13.87 -55.05 28.90
C LYS A 64 14.16 -54.82 27.42
N SER A 65 15.37 -55.19 27.00
CA SER A 65 15.97 -54.95 25.67
C SER A 65 16.32 -53.48 25.37
N GLY A 66 17.36 -53.27 24.54
CA GLY A 66 18.00 -51.96 24.36
C GLY A 66 17.05 -50.89 23.81
N GLY A 67 16.65 -49.95 24.66
CA GLY A 67 15.59 -48.99 24.35
C GLY A 67 15.97 -48.00 23.25
N LYS A 68 15.21 -48.03 22.14
CA LYS A 68 15.09 -46.87 21.26
C LYS A 68 14.24 -45.81 21.96
N GLN A 69 14.81 -44.63 22.22
CA GLN A 69 14.02 -43.46 22.54
C GLN A 69 13.21 -43.08 21.29
N VAL A 70 11.87 -43.08 21.40
CA VAL A 70 10.97 -42.57 20.37
C VAL A 70 10.45 -41.22 20.85
N GLU A 71 10.98 -40.15 20.26
CA GLU A 71 10.52 -38.79 20.55
C GLU A 71 9.30 -38.46 19.67
N VAL A 72 8.10 -38.53 20.27
CA VAL A 72 6.86 -38.10 19.60
C VAL A 72 6.67 -36.60 19.80
N VAL A 73 7.25 -35.81 18.90
CA VAL A 73 7.05 -34.35 18.86
C VAL A 73 5.66 -34.04 18.30
N TYR A 74 4.72 -33.66 19.15
CA TYR A 74 3.37 -33.27 18.72
C TYR A 74 3.32 -31.77 18.44
N ASN A 75 3.60 -31.36 17.19
CA ASN A 75 3.46 -29.94 16.80
C ASN A 75 2.00 -29.61 16.45
N PHE A 76 1.35 -28.86 17.35
CA PHE A 76 -0.03 -28.39 17.17
C PHE A 76 -0.13 -27.26 16.13
N GLU A 77 0.89 -26.41 16.00
CA GLU A 77 0.90 -25.28 15.07
C GLU A 77 0.99 -25.76 13.60
N ASP A 78 1.87 -26.71 13.29
CA ASP A 78 1.98 -27.26 11.92
C ASP A 78 0.68 -27.96 11.47
N LYS A 79 0.01 -28.65 12.41
CA LYS A 79 -1.27 -29.32 12.13
C LYS A 79 -2.41 -28.31 11.95
N LEU A 80 -2.41 -27.21 12.71
CA LEU A 80 -3.36 -26.11 12.53
C LEU A 80 -3.15 -25.39 11.19
N ASN A 81 -1.90 -25.06 10.84
CA ASN A 81 -1.58 -24.38 9.57
C ASN A 81 -1.99 -25.25 8.38
N LYS A 82 -1.62 -26.54 8.39
CA LYS A 82 -1.98 -27.46 7.32
C LYS A 82 -3.50 -27.70 7.22
N LEU A 83 -4.21 -27.72 8.34
CA LEU A 83 -5.67 -27.82 8.36
C LEU A 83 -6.33 -26.51 7.90
N ALA A 84 -5.72 -25.35 8.17
CA ALA A 84 -6.18 -24.07 7.64
C ALA A 84 -6.01 -24.02 6.12
N ASP A 85 -4.85 -24.39 5.58
CA ASP A 85 -4.58 -24.48 4.12
C ASP A 85 -5.47 -25.51 3.40
N GLU A 86 -5.92 -26.56 4.11
CA GLU A 86 -6.87 -27.56 3.59
C GLU A 86 -8.33 -27.09 3.68
N VAL A 87 -8.69 -26.25 4.66
CA VAL A 87 -10.04 -25.66 4.81
C VAL A 87 -10.24 -24.42 3.92
N ASP A 88 -9.23 -23.56 3.76
CA ASP A 88 -9.30 -22.31 2.98
C ASP A 88 -9.45 -22.54 1.47
N ARG A 89 -9.24 -23.76 0.95
CA ARG A 89 -9.48 -24.08 -0.47
C ARG A 89 -10.95 -24.23 -0.84
N ASP A 90 -11.80 -24.65 0.09
CA ASP A 90 -13.24 -24.86 -0.13
C ASP A 90 -14.12 -23.89 0.68
N ALA A 91 -13.57 -23.19 1.68
CA ALA A 91 -14.30 -22.20 2.47
C ALA A 91 -14.18 -20.78 1.87
N GLY A 92 -15.30 -20.23 1.39
CA GLY A 92 -15.35 -18.83 0.95
C GLY A 92 -14.95 -17.85 2.07
N ILE A 93 -14.12 -16.86 1.74
CA ILE A 93 -13.62 -15.84 2.67
C ILE A 93 -14.81 -15.19 3.40
N SER A 94 -14.92 -15.39 4.71
CA SER A 94 -16.03 -14.86 5.51
C SER A 94 -15.69 -13.53 6.20
N ARG A 95 -14.42 -13.29 6.51
CA ARG A 95 -13.91 -12.07 7.15
C ARG A 95 -12.47 -11.77 6.70
N LEU A 96 -12.14 -10.49 6.54
CA LEU A 96 -10.77 -10.00 6.35
C LEU A 96 -10.45 -8.91 7.37
N THR A 97 -9.18 -8.81 7.78
CA THR A 97 -8.67 -7.68 8.56
C THR A 97 -7.39 -7.18 7.90
N LEU A 98 -7.44 -5.95 7.37
CA LEU A 98 -6.41 -5.39 6.52
C LEU A 98 -5.80 -4.15 7.16
N PHE A 99 -4.50 -3.95 6.94
CA PHE A 99 -3.80 -2.73 7.28
C PHE A 99 -3.87 -1.75 6.10
N SER A 100 -4.15 -0.48 6.39
CA SER A 100 -4.30 0.58 5.41
C SER A 100 -3.24 1.66 5.72
N PRO A 101 -2.06 1.62 5.08
CA PRO A 101 -0.96 2.54 5.38
C PRO A 101 -1.33 3.97 5.00
N CYS A 102 -0.76 4.98 5.65
CA CYS A 102 -0.79 6.35 5.14
C CYS A 102 0.48 6.67 4.35
N LYS A 103 0.47 7.80 3.65
CA LYS A 103 1.60 8.27 2.84
C LYS A 103 2.11 9.62 3.30
N ILE A 104 3.33 9.92 2.87
CA ILE A 104 3.89 11.26 2.85
C ILE A 104 4.21 11.65 1.41
N ASN A 105 4.29 12.96 1.16
CA ASN A 105 4.88 13.52 -0.05
C ASN A 105 6.32 13.88 0.31
N VAL A 106 7.32 13.19 -0.24
CA VAL A 106 8.74 13.54 -0.03
C VAL A 106 9.04 14.89 -0.68
N PHE A 107 8.52 15.07 -1.90
CA PHE A 107 8.31 16.39 -2.50
C PHE A 107 6.93 16.44 -3.13
N LEU A 108 6.36 17.64 -3.27
CA LEU A 108 5.14 17.93 -4.01
C LEU A 108 5.34 19.21 -4.82
N ARG A 109 5.28 19.08 -6.14
CA ARG A 109 5.38 20.18 -7.09
C ARG A 109 4.06 20.35 -7.80
N ILE A 110 3.59 21.59 -7.92
CA ILE A 110 2.43 21.95 -8.75
C ILE A 110 2.96 22.64 -10.01
N THR A 111 2.84 21.96 -11.14
CA THR A 111 3.46 22.34 -12.42
C THR A 111 2.53 23.11 -13.34
N GLY A 112 1.22 23.13 -13.05
CA GLY A 112 0.26 23.91 -13.83
C GLY A 112 -1.18 23.83 -13.32
N LYS A 113 -2.09 24.52 -14.01
CA LYS A 113 -3.54 24.41 -13.83
C LYS A 113 -4.15 23.66 -15.01
N ARG A 114 -5.09 22.75 -14.72
CA ARG A 114 -5.75 21.90 -15.72
C ARG A 114 -7.11 22.45 -16.11
N ALA A 115 -7.59 22.06 -17.29
CA ALA A 115 -8.91 22.46 -17.80
C ALA A 115 -10.07 21.81 -17.02
N ASP A 116 -9.83 20.70 -16.34
CA ASP A 116 -10.80 19.98 -15.48
C ASP A 116 -10.99 20.63 -14.09
N GLY A 117 -10.35 21.77 -13.83
CA GLY A 117 -10.43 22.49 -12.55
C GLY A 117 -9.44 22.01 -11.48
N TYR A 118 -8.69 20.93 -11.74
CA TYR A 118 -7.60 20.48 -10.88
C TYR A 118 -6.27 21.20 -11.23
N HIS A 119 -5.22 20.81 -10.53
CA HIS A 119 -3.85 21.21 -10.82
C HIS A 119 -3.06 20.03 -11.37
N GLU A 120 -2.11 20.33 -12.26
CA GLU A 120 -1.10 19.38 -12.70
C GLU A 120 -0.01 19.34 -11.62
N LEU A 121 0.35 18.13 -11.17
CA LEU A 121 1.32 17.94 -10.10
C LEU A 121 2.35 16.87 -10.46
N ALA A 122 3.47 16.93 -9.76
CA ALA A 122 4.51 15.92 -9.76
C ALA A 122 5.00 15.72 -8.32
N SER A 123 5.03 14.48 -7.83
CA SER A 123 5.30 14.22 -6.42
C SER A 123 5.89 12.84 -6.21
N LEU A 124 6.91 12.73 -5.37
CA LEU A 124 7.32 11.45 -4.82
C LEU A 124 6.44 11.12 -3.61
N PHE A 125 5.57 10.13 -3.76
CA PHE A 125 4.78 9.56 -2.67
C PHE A 125 5.53 8.39 -2.03
N HIS A 126 5.46 8.26 -0.71
CA HIS A 126 6.09 7.18 0.06
C HIS A 126 5.16 6.70 1.19
N VAL A 127 4.96 5.39 1.34
CA VAL A 127 4.16 4.82 2.44
C VAL A 127 4.93 4.80 3.74
N VAL A 128 4.27 5.16 4.84
CA VAL A 128 4.84 5.08 6.19
C VAL A 128 4.16 3.99 7.02
N SER A 129 4.81 3.55 8.10
CA SER A 129 4.31 2.50 8.99
C SER A 129 3.11 2.92 9.85
N LEU A 130 2.72 4.20 9.83
CA LEU A 130 1.45 4.68 10.37
C LEU A 130 0.31 4.32 9.41
N GLY A 131 -0.77 3.75 9.93
CA GLY A 131 -1.92 3.35 9.13
C GLY A 131 -3.14 2.99 9.96
N ASP A 132 -4.28 2.92 9.30
CA ASP A 132 -5.54 2.47 9.86
C ASP A 132 -5.66 0.93 9.76
N LYS A 133 -6.68 0.36 10.38
CA LYS A 133 -7.04 -1.05 10.22
C LYS A 133 -8.52 -1.20 9.87
N LEU A 134 -8.81 -1.87 8.76
CA LEU A 134 -10.17 -2.14 8.33
C LEU A 134 -10.50 -3.61 8.56
N LYS A 135 -11.67 -3.88 9.14
CA LYS A 135 -12.24 -5.22 9.28
C LYS A 135 -13.44 -5.31 8.35
N PHE A 136 -13.47 -6.31 7.49
CA PHE A 136 -14.53 -6.57 6.53
C PHE A 136 -15.19 -7.92 6.83
N SER A 137 -16.51 -7.98 6.64
CA SER A 137 -17.25 -9.23 6.42
C SER A 137 -18.34 -8.98 5.40
N LEU A 138 -18.88 -10.04 4.80
CA LEU A 138 -20.14 -9.89 4.05
C LEU A 138 -21.24 -9.35 4.98
N SER A 139 -22.07 -8.47 4.44
CA SER A 139 -23.23 -7.89 5.12
C SER A 139 -24.39 -8.90 5.12
N PRO A 140 -25.12 -9.05 6.24
CA PRO A 140 -26.43 -9.73 6.21
C PRO A 140 -27.47 -8.99 5.35
N SER A 141 -27.25 -7.71 5.06
CA SER A 141 -28.09 -6.93 4.13
C SER A 141 -27.62 -7.15 2.69
N LYS A 142 -28.59 -7.36 1.79
CA LYS A 142 -28.38 -7.47 0.33
C LYS A 142 -28.71 -6.17 -0.42
N SER A 143 -28.60 -5.02 0.25
CA SER A 143 -28.98 -3.72 -0.35
C SER A 143 -28.23 -2.51 0.19
N LYS A 144 -27.39 -2.67 1.22
CA LYS A 144 -26.51 -1.62 1.71
C LYS A 144 -25.29 -2.18 2.44
N ASP A 145 -24.19 -1.45 2.32
CA ASP A 145 -23.04 -1.62 3.18
C ASP A 145 -23.36 -1.06 4.59
N GLY A 146 -22.69 -1.59 5.59
CA GLY A 146 -22.66 -1.01 6.94
C GLY A 146 -21.24 -0.55 7.26
N LEU A 147 -21.07 0.70 7.70
CA LEU A 147 -19.77 1.24 8.11
C LEU A 147 -19.82 1.72 9.56
N SER A 148 -18.76 1.44 10.30
CA SER A 148 -18.53 1.93 11.66
C SER A 148 -17.07 2.34 11.85
N THR A 149 -16.79 3.22 12.81
CA THR A 149 -15.42 3.59 13.20
C THR A 149 -15.33 3.93 14.69
N ASN A 150 -14.12 3.93 15.22
CA ASN A 150 -13.79 4.48 16.54
C ASN A 150 -13.53 6.00 16.55
N ALA A 151 -13.38 6.66 15.39
CA ALA A 151 -13.08 8.08 15.31
C ALA A 151 -14.34 8.95 15.07
N PRO A 152 -14.63 9.94 15.93
CA PRO A 152 -15.72 10.88 15.69
C PRO A 152 -15.44 11.76 14.46
N GLY A 153 -16.50 12.19 13.77
CA GLY A 153 -16.41 13.10 12.62
C GLY A 153 -15.97 12.47 11.29
N VAL A 154 -15.70 11.15 11.25
CA VAL A 154 -15.59 10.40 9.99
C VAL A 154 -17.01 10.11 9.48
N PRO A 155 -17.37 10.49 8.24
CA PRO A 155 -18.70 10.18 7.70
C PRO A 155 -18.93 8.66 7.62
N LEU A 156 -20.16 8.21 7.88
CA LEU A 156 -20.56 6.79 7.82
C LEU A 156 -21.52 6.49 6.66
N ASP A 157 -21.71 7.47 5.77
CA ASP A 157 -22.65 7.46 4.65
C ASP A 157 -21.92 7.40 3.29
N GLU A 158 -22.69 7.54 2.21
CA GLU A 158 -22.24 7.57 0.81
C GLU A 158 -21.15 8.62 0.51
N SER A 159 -20.90 9.60 1.38
CA SER A 159 -19.78 10.54 1.21
C SER A 159 -18.42 9.90 1.52
N ASN A 160 -18.37 8.84 2.33
CA ASN A 160 -17.15 8.15 2.73
C ASN A 160 -16.51 7.40 1.54
N LEU A 161 -15.18 7.53 1.40
CA LEU A 161 -14.45 6.92 0.29
C LEU A 161 -14.45 5.38 0.32
N ILE A 162 -14.61 4.75 1.49
CA ILE A 162 -14.83 3.29 1.62
C ILE A 162 -16.12 2.89 0.92
N ILE A 163 -17.23 3.57 1.20
CA ILE A 163 -18.54 3.26 0.59
C ILE A 163 -18.50 3.52 -0.92
N LYS A 164 -17.88 4.62 -1.36
CA LYS A 164 -17.65 4.90 -2.78
C LYS A 164 -16.82 3.82 -3.48
N ALA A 165 -15.79 3.28 -2.82
CA ALA A 165 -15.00 2.17 -3.33
C ALA A 165 -15.84 0.90 -3.53
N LEU A 166 -16.63 0.51 -2.52
CA LEU A 166 -17.51 -0.66 -2.62
C LEU A 166 -18.58 -0.49 -3.71
N ASN A 167 -19.23 0.69 -3.78
CA ASN A 167 -20.15 1.05 -4.85
C ASN A 167 -19.51 0.98 -6.24
N LEU A 168 -18.30 1.51 -6.41
CA LEU A 168 -17.60 1.46 -7.69
C LEU A 168 -17.24 0.03 -8.09
N PHE A 169 -16.77 -0.79 -7.14
CA PHE A 169 -16.47 -2.20 -7.40
C PHE A 169 -17.72 -2.95 -7.90
N ARG A 170 -18.87 -2.78 -7.23
CA ARG A 170 -20.16 -3.34 -7.67
C ARG A 170 -20.53 -2.86 -9.08
N LYS A 171 -20.42 -1.54 -9.34
CA LYS A 171 -20.70 -0.94 -10.66
C LYS A 171 -19.81 -1.48 -11.78
N LYS A 172 -18.53 -1.77 -11.49
CA LYS A 172 -17.55 -2.25 -12.49
C LYS A 172 -17.65 -3.75 -12.77
N THR A 173 -18.06 -4.55 -11.79
CA THR A 173 -18.07 -6.03 -11.87
C THR A 173 -19.46 -6.63 -12.03
N GLY A 174 -20.53 -5.92 -11.67
CA GLY A 174 -21.88 -6.46 -11.57
C GLY A 174 -22.12 -7.40 -10.38
N ILE A 175 -21.13 -7.58 -9.51
CA ILE A 175 -21.21 -8.50 -8.35
C ILE A 175 -21.85 -7.75 -7.18
N ASP A 176 -23.07 -8.10 -6.82
CA ASP A 176 -23.90 -7.41 -5.82
C ASP A 176 -23.58 -7.81 -4.37
N ASN A 177 -22.28 -7.79 -4.02
CA ASN A 177 -21.80 -8.04 -2.66
C ASN A 177 -21.82 -6.76 -1.82
N TYR A 178 -22.42 -6.85 -0.63
CA TYR A 178 -22.42 -5.80 0.38
C TYR A 178 -21.60 -6.21 1.59
N PHE A 179 -21.03 -5.24 2.28
CA PHE A 179 -20.06 -5.46 3.35
C PHE A 179 -20.48 -4.78 4.65
N TRP A 180 -20.18 -5.43 5.77
CA TRP A 180 -20.04 -4.74 7.04
C TRP A 180 -18.55 -4.43 7.24
N VAL A 181 -18.25 -3.16 7.49
CA VAL A 181 -16.89 -2.63 7.61
C VAL A 181 -16.73 -1.90 8.95
N HIS A 182 -15.63 -2.17 9.62
CA HIS A 182 -15.19 -1.40 10.78
C HIS A 182 -13.79 -0.82 10.56
N LEU A 183 -13.69 0.49 10.66
CA LEU A 183 -12.47 1.28 10.52
C LEU A 183 -11.92 1.64 11.91
N ASP A 184 -10.86 0.97 12.34
CA ASP A 184 -9.99 1.41 13.44
C ASP A 184 -9.04 2.49 12.89
N LYS A 185 -9.45 3.75 13.10
CA LYS A 185 -8.81 4.95 12.56
C LYS A 185 -7.69 5.43 13.50
N LYS A 186 -6.47 5.48 12.98
CA LYS A 186 -5.27 5.99 13.68
C LYS A 186 -4.58 7.12 12.91
N VAL A 187 -4.68 7.13 11.58
CA VAL A 187 -4.16 8.20 10.74
C VAL A 187 -5.05 9.44 10.96
N PRO A 188 -4.53 10.59 11.41
CA PRO A 188 -5.36 11.75 11.70
C PRO A 188 -6.08 12.30 10.46
N THR A 189 -7.38 12.56 10.58
CA THR A 189 -8.18 13.21 9.53
C THR A 189 -7.66 14.63 9.24
N GLY A 190 -7.65 15.03 7.97
CA GLY A 190 -7.24 16.38 7.56
C GLY A 190 -5.74 16.68 7.69
N ALA A 191 -4.88 15.64 7.78
CA ALA A 191 -3.43 15.78 7.98
C ALA A 191 -2.57 15.68 6.69
N GLY A 192 -3.17 15.61 5.50
CA GLY A 192 -2.45 15.46 4.21
C GLY A 192 -1.93 14.05 3.89
N LEU A 193 -2.05 13.11 4.83
CA LEU A 193 -1.44 11.78 4.78
C LEU A 193 -2.13 10.74 3.87
N GLY A 194 -3.15 11.12 3.09
CA GLY A 194 -3.88 10.19 2.22
C GLY A 194 -4.64 9.05 2.93
N GLY A 195 -4.84 9.10 4.25
CA GLY A 195 -5.44 7.99 5.01
C GLY A 195 -6.80 7.53 4.49
N GLY A 196 -7.73 8.45 4.21
CA GLY A 196 -9.02 8.10 3.61
C GLY A 196 -8.90 7.49 2.21
N SER A 197 -7.91 7.92 1.42
CA SER A 197 -7.60 7.37 0.10
C SER A 197 -7.10 5.92 0.21
N SER A 198 -6.21 5.66 1.17
CA SER A 198 -5.75 4.31 1.50
C SER A 198 -6.89 3.40 1.95
N ASN A 199 -7.82 3.92 2.77
CA ASN A 199 -8.97 3.15 3.23
C ASN A 199 -9.85 2.73 2.03
N ALA A 200 -9.98 3.58 1.01
CA ALA A 200 -10.73 3.30 -0.22
C ALA A 200 -10.02 2.26 -1.12
N ALA A 201 -8.70 2.37 -1.31
CA ALA A 201 -7.91 1.36 -2.03
C ALA A 201 -8.01 -0.02 -1.34
N THR A 202 -7.89 -0.03 -0.01
CA THR A 202 -8.04 -1.23 0.83
C THR A 202 -9.44 -1.84 0.67
N ALA A 203 -10.49 -1.01 0.52
CA ALA A 203 -11.86 -1.47 0.31
C ALA A 203 -12.10 -2.02 -1.11
N LEU A 204 -11.54 -1.39 -2.16
CA LEU A 204 -11.54 -1.94 -3.53
C LEU A 204 -10.85 -3.32 -3.57
N TRP A 205 -9.67 -3.43 -2.97
CA TRP A 205 -8.92 -4.68 -2.90
C TRP A 205 -9.68 -5.76 -2.12
N ALA A 206 -10.25 -5.41 -0.94
CA ALA A 206 -11.04 -6.35 -0.16
C ALA A 206 -12.26 -6.87 -0.92
N ALA A 207 -13.03 -5.98 -1.57
CA ALA A 207 -14.19 -6.36 -2.37
C ALA A 207 -13.81 -7.33 -3.51
N ASN A 208 -12.63 -7.15 -4.11
CA ASN A 208 -12.09 -8.08 -5.10
C ASN A 208 -11.79 -9.46 -4.50
N GLN A 209 -11.13 -9.53 -3.34
CA GLN A 209 -10.84 -10.82 -2.66
C GLN A 209 -12.13 -11.59 -2.33
N PHE A 210 -13.13 -10.93 -1.72
CA PHE A 210 -14.43 -11.54 -1.41
C PHE A 210 -15.23 -11.96 -2.65
N SER A 211 -14.83 -11.47 -3.83
CA SER A 211 -15.49 -11.77 -5.11
C SER A 211 -14.69 -12.74 -5.98
N GLY A 212 -13.64 -13.39 -5.44
CA GLY A 212 -12.83 -14.37 -6.16
C GLY A 212 -11.77 -13.76 -7.10
N CYS A 213 -11.31 -12.55 -6.81
CA CYS A 213 -10.25 -11.86 -7.57
C CYS A 213 -10.56 -11.63 -9.06
N VAL A 214 -11.81 -11.28 -9.37
CA VAL A 214 -12.29 -11.04 -10.75
C VAL A 214 -11.64 -9.84 -11.46
N ALA A 215 -11.08 -8.89 -10.72
CA ALA A 215 -10.36 -7.74 -11.24
C ALA A 215 -8.84 -7.93 -11.07
N SER A 216 -8.04 -7.52 -12.07
CA SER A 216 -6.59 -7.45 -11.92
C SER A 216 -6.18 -6.22 -11.10
N GLU A 217 -4.95 -6.18 -10.58
CA GLU A 217 -4.43 -5.00 -9.88
C GLU A 217 -4.41 -3.76 -10.77
N LYS A 218 -4.19 -3.93 -12.08
CA LYS A 218 -4.28 -2.86 -13.07
C LYS A 218 -5.69 -2.27 -13.15
N ASP A 219 -6.72 -3.12 -13.15
CA ASP A 219 -8.12 -2.67 -13.17
C ASP A 219 -8.46 -1.90 -11.89
N LEU A 220 -8.02 -2.40 -10.72
CA LEU A 220 -8.22 -1.72 -9.44
C LEU A 220 -7.52 -0.35 -9.39
N LEU A 221 -6.29 -0.26 -9.93
CA LEU A 221 -5.55 1.00 -10.07
C LEU A 221 -6.30 1.97 -10.99
N GLU A 222 -6.75 1.52 -12.17
CA GLU A 222 -7.50 2.36 -13.11
C GLU A 222 -8.80 2.90 -12.46
N TRP A 223 -9.61 2.02 -11.87
CA TRP A 223 -10.90 2.39 -11.26
C TRP A 223 -10.72 3.33 -10.07
N SER A 224 -9.65 3.16 -9.28
CA SER A 224 -9.40 3.99 -8.10
C SER A 224 -9.30 5.50 -8.41
N SER A 225 -8.83 5.84 -9.61
CA SER A 225 -8.69 7.22 -10.09
C SER A 225 -10.03 7.96 -10.26
N GLU A 226 -11.15 7.23 -10.39
CA GLU A 226 -12.50 7.81 -10.44
C GLU A 226 -12.97 8.36 -9.08
N ILE A 227 -12.42 7.88 -7.97
CA ILE A 227 -12.84 8.25 -6.61
C ILE A 227 -11.91 9.32 -6.01
N GLY A 228 -10.62 9.31 -6.34
CA GLY A 228 -9.66 10.31 -5.89
C GLY A 228 -8.22 9.99 -6.29
N SER A 229 -7.45 11.03 -6.65
CA SER A 229 -6.12 10.87 -7.25
C SER A 229 -5.13 10.10 -6.38
N ASP A 230 -5.09 10.38 -5.07
CA ASP A 230 -4.19 9.72 -4.12
C ASP A 230 -4.51 8.21 -3.92
N ILE A 231 -5.63 7.68 -4.43
CA ILE A 231 -6.03 6.29 -4.18
C ILE A 231 -5.19 5.33 -5.03
N SER A 232 -4.87 5.69 -6.28
CA SER A 232 -4.11 4.86 -7.22
C SER A 232 -2.71 4.51 -6.69
N PHE A 233 -2.10 5.43 -5.94
CA PHE A 233 -0.81 5.19 -5.27
C PHE A 233 -0.82 3.98 -4.32
N PHE A 234 -1.94 3.64 -3.69
CA PHE A 234 -1.99 2.53 -2.73
C PHE A 234 -2.05 1.14 -3.41
N PHE A 235 -1.99 1.09 -4.74
CA PHE A 235 -1.71 -0.11 -5.54
C PHE A 235 -0.24 -0.17 -6.03
N SER A 236 0.62 0.76 -5.60
CA SER A 236 2.07 0.75 -5.86
C SER A 236 2.84 -0.16 -4.89
N HIS A 237 4.13 -0.34 -5.14
CA HIS A 237 5.07 -1.04 -4.27
C HIS A 237 5.53 -0.19 -3.06
N GLY A 238 4.87 0.94 -2.80
CA GLY A 238 5.05 1.76 -1.59
C GLY A 238 5.93 3.01 -1.78
N ALA A 239 6.60 3.15 -2.92
CA ALA A 239 7.31 4.36 -3.31
C ALA A 239 7.09 4.60 -4.81
N ALA A 240 6.55 5.76 -5.18
CA ALA A 240 6.21 6.04 -6.56
C ALA A 240 6.35 7.52 -6.90
N TYR A 241 6.75 7.79 -8.14
CA TYR A 241 6.63 9.10 -8.74
C TYR A 241 5.22 9.25 -9.33
N CYS A 242 4.43 10.16 -8.78
CA CYS A 242 3.04 10.39 -9.13
C CYS A 242 2.90 11.70 -9.92
N THR A 243 2.21 11.65 -11.06
CA THR A 243 1.94 12.79 -11.95
C THR A 243 0.45 12.91 -12.29
N GLY A 244 0.07 13.84 -13.18
CA GLY A 244 -1.34 14.14 -13.44
C GLY A 244 -1.92 15.01 -12.32
N ARG A 245 -3.03 14.54 -11.73
CA ARG A 245 -3.57 15.00 -10.44
C ARG A 245 -3.02 14.15 -9.28
N GLY A 246 -2.11 13.21 -9.54
CA GLY A 246 -1.57 12.20 -8.62
C GLY A 246 -1.97 10.75 -8.95
N GLU A 247 -2.83 10.54 -9.95
CA GLU A 247 -3.33 9.22 -10.36
C GLU A 247 -2.41 8.47 -11.34
N VAL A 248 -1.49 9.16 -12.01
CA VAL A 248 -0.50 8.53 -12.89
C VAL A 248 0.68 8.10 -12.04
N VAL A 249 0.74 6.80 -11.72
CA VAL A 249 1.69 6.22 -10.76
C VAL A 249 2.81 5.48 -11.51
N GLU A 250 4.06 5.90 -11.29
CA GLU A 250 5.27 5.19 -11.72
C GLU A 250 6.01 4.65 -10.49
N ASP A 251 6.04 3.34 -10.32
CA ASP A 251 6.78 2.69 -9.24
C ASP A 251 8.29 2.98 -9.31
N ILE A 252 8.89 3.28 -8.16
CA ILE A 252 10.34 3.44 -8.04
C ILE A 252 10.90 2.56 -6.92
N PRO A 253 12.20 2.18 -6.96
CA PRO A 253 12.86 1.62 -5.80
C PRO A 253 12.75 2.58 -4.60
N SER A 254 12.37 2.09 -3.42
CA SER A 254 12.22 2.92 -2.23
C SER A 254 13.51 3.72 -1.96
N PRO A 255 13.49 5.06 -2.06
CA PRO A 255 14.69 5.88 -1.85
C PRO A 255 15.01 6.09 -0.36
N ILE A 256 14.21 5.48 0.51
CA ILE A 256 14.31 5.52 1.96
C ILE A 256 14.36 4.09 2.49
N PRO A 257 15.24 3.77 3.47
CA PRO A 257 15.11 2.56 4.27
C PRO A 257 13.74 2.50 4.96
N LEU A 258 13.06 1.34 4.94
CA LEU A 258 11.74 1.16 5.54
C LEU A 258 11.74 1.20 7.08
N ASP A 259 12.93 1.10 7.67
CA ASP A 259 13.21 1.18 9.11
C ASP A 259 13.70 2.57 9.55
N LEU A 260 13.81 3.55 8.64
CA LEU A 260 14.18 4.93 8.99
C LEU A 260 13.15 5.53 9.98
N PRO A 261 13.56 5.93 11.20
CA PRO A 261 12.64 6.55 12.15
C PRO A 261 12.13 7.90 11.63
N MET A 262 10.81 8.06 11.54
CA MET A 262 10.15 9.30 11.16
C MET A 262 9.25 9.81 12.28
N VAL A 263 9.31 11.12 12.56
CA VAL A 263 8.45 11.78 13.55
C VAL A 263 7.43 12.64 12.81
N LEU A 264 6.15 12.25 12.90
CA LEU A 264 5.03 13.04 12.40
C LEU A 264 4.50 13.95 13.50
N ILE A 265 4.48 15.26 13.24
CA ILE A 265 3.95 16.26 14.19
C ILE A 265 2.74 16.97 13.55
N LYS A 266 1.55 16.68 14.07
CA LYS A 266 0.26 17.19 13.56
C LYS A 266 -0.44 18.06 14.62
N PRO A 267 -0.74 19.35 14.35
CA PRO A 267 -1.49 20.20 15.29
C PRO A 267 -2.94 19.71 15.44
N GLN A 268 -3.69 20.14 16.46
CA GLN A 268 -5.05 19.62 16.66
C GLN A 268 -6.00 20.04 15.53
N GLU A 269 -5.82 21.25 15.00
CA GLU A 269 -6.54 21.82 13.88
C GLU A 269 -6.39 20.95 12.60
N ALA A 270 -7.39 21.03 11.71
CA ALA A 270 -7.32 20.45 10.37
C ALA A 270 -6.90 21.53 9.36
N CYS A 271 -6.21 21.14 8.30
CA CYS A 271 -5.89 22.03 7.18
C CYS A 271 -6.66 21.54 5.93
N PRO A 272 -7.81 22.14 5.57
CA PRO A 272 -8.65 21.62 4.49
C PRO A 272 -7.97 21.75 3.12
N THR A 273 -7.70 20.63 2.45
CA THR A 273 -6.98 20.57 1.16
C THR A 273 -7.56 21.53 0.11
N ALA A 274 -8.88 21.65 0.01
CA ALA A 274 -9.54 22.58 -0.91
C ALA A 274 -9.23 24.06 -0.60
N GLU A 275 -9.10 24.44 0.68
CA GLU A 275 -8.76 25.81 1.09
C GLU A 275 -7.27 26.14 0.86
N VAL A 276 -6.41 25.12 0.93
CA VAL A 276 -4.99 25.23 0.56
C VAL A 276 -4.85 25.47 -0.94
N TYR A 277 -5.50 24.65 -1.78
CA TYR A 277 -5.47 24.82 -3.24
C TYR A 277 -6.12 26.14 -3.71
N LYS A 278 -7.15 26.65 -3.03
CA LYS A 278 -7.73 27.98 -3.33
C LYS A 278 -6.76 29.15 -3.11
N ARG A 279 -5.77 28.99 -2.21
CA ARG A 279 -4.74 30.01 -1.90
C ARG A 279 -3.45 29.82 -2.70
N LEU A 280 -3.33 28.73 -3.44
CA LEU A 280 -2.19 28.47 -4.31
C LEU A 280 -2.08 29.54 -5.40
N ARG A 281 -0.86 30.07 -5.56
CA ARG A 281 -0.50 31.04 -6.59
C ARG A 281 0.65 30.44 -7.40
N LEU A 282 0.40 30.13 -8.67
CA LEU A 282 1.34 29.36 -9.51
C LEU A 282 2.65 30.10 -9.78
N ASP A 283 2.62 31.43 -9.78
CA ASP A 283 3.78 32.32 -9.85
C ASP A 283 4.68 32.28 -8.61
N GLN A 284 4.21 31.65 -7.51
CA GLN A 284 4.91 31.55 -6.23
C GLN A 284 5.28 30.10 -5.88
N THR A 285 5.06 29.16 -6.79
CA THR A 285 5.59 27.80 -6.65
C THR A 285 7.10 27.79 -6.91
N SER A 286 7.77 26.71 -6.51
CA SER A 286 9.17 26.51 -6.88
C SER A 286 9.34 26.49 -8.41
N VAL A 287 10.56 26.72 -8.88
CA VAL A 287 10.95 26.55 -10.30
C VAL A 287 11.78 25.29 -10.54
N VAL A 288 12.06 24.51 -9.48
CA VAL A 288 12.89 23.30 -9.58
C VAL A 288 12.15 22.19 -10.34
N ASP A 289 12.84 21.54 -11.27
CA ASP A 289 12.33 20.39 -12.01
C ASP A 289 12.05 19.20 -11.07
N PRO A 290 10.83 18.64 -11.05
CA PRO A 290 10.50 17.44 -10.29
C PRO A 290 11.41 16.23 -10.59
N LEU A 291 11.88 16.08 -11.83
CA LEU A 291 12.77 14.98 -12.22
C LEU A 291 14.18 15.17 -11.63
N PHE A 292 14.65 16.40 -11.53
CA PHE A 292 15.91 16.72 -10.84
C PHE A 292 15.83 16.42 -9.33
N LEU A 293 14.68 16.70 -8.68
CA LEU A 293 14.44 16.30 -7.29
C LEU A 293 14.50 14.78 -7.14
N LEU A 294 13.81 14.04 -8.02
CA LEU A 294 13.76 12.58 -8.02
C LEU A 294 15.15 11.95 -8.24
N GLU A 295 15.92 12.45 -9.21
CA GLU A 295 17.30 12.01 -9.48
C GLU A 295 18.19 12.25 -8.26
N LYS A 296 18.10 13.44 -7.64
CA LYS A 296 18.91 13.79 -6.48
C LYS A 296 18.59 12.92 -5.27
N ILE A 297 17.32 12.61 -5.05
CA ILE A 297 16.84 11.69 -4.01
C ILE A 297 17.34 10.26 -4.28
N SER A 298 17.25 9.78 -5.51
CA SER A 298 17.73 8.44 -5.88
C SER A 298 19.24 8.26 -5.68
N LYS A 299 20.03 9.31 -5.95
CA LYS A 299 21.50 9.27 -5.81
C LYS A 299 22.01 9.50 -4.38
N ASN A 300 21.39 10.41 -3.64
CA ASN A 300 21.94 10.93 -2.37
C ASN A 300 21.05 10.67 -1.15
N GLY A 301 19.88 10.04 -1.32
CA GLY A 301 18.86 9.93 -0.28
C GLY A 301 18.11 11.25 -0.06
N ILE A 302 17.36 11.32 1.03
CA ILE A 302 16.56 12.50 1.38
C ILE A 302 17.37 13.50 2.19
N SER A 303 17.33 14.76 1.76
CA SER A 303 17.87 15.94 2.43
C SER A 303 16.85 17.08 2.42
N GLN A 304 17.03 18.11 3.26
CA GLN A 304 16.05 19.18 3.42
C GLN A 304 15.82 20.00 2.14
N ASP A 305 16.81 20.08 1.25
CA ASP A 305 16.75 20.83 -0.01
C ASP A 305 15.98 20.11 -1.14
N VAL A 306 15.79 18.78 -1.04
CA VAL A 306 14.91 18.03 -1.96
C VAL A 306 13.46 17.94 -1.46
N CYS A 307 13.22 18.22 -0.18
CA CYS A 307 11.89 18.25 0.44
C CYS A 307 11.09 19.52 0.10
N VAL A 308 10.81 19.72 -1.20
CA VAL A 308 10.01 20.86 -1.72
C VAL A 308 8.52 20.53 -1.65
N ASN A 309 7.69 21.43 -1.11
CA ASN A 309 6.23 21.30 -1.14
C ASN A 309 5.57 22.63 -1.45
N ASP A 310 5.06 22.80 -2.67
CA ASP A 310 4.42 24.05 -3.12
C ASP A 310 3.13 24.38 -2.37
N LEU A 311 2.48 23.40 -1.75
CA LEU A 311 1.30 23.61 -0.92
C LEU A 311 1.66 24.05 0.52
N GLU A 312 2.93 24.04 0.91
CA GLU A 312 3.35 24.43 2.27
C GLU A 312 3.01 25.90 2.56
N PHE A 313 3.36 26.83 1.66
CA PHE A 313 3.12 28.25 1.90
C PHE A 313 1.61 28.59 1.91
N PRO A 314 0.77 28.12 0.96
CA PRO A 314 -0.67 28.22 1.08
C PRO A 314 -1.24 27.56 2.35
N ALA A 315 -0.69 26.44 2.81
CA ALA A 315 -1.11 25.81 4.07
C ALA A 315 -0.78 26.68 5.30
N PHE A 316 0.31 27.46 5.26
CA PHE A 316 0.62 28.46 6.28
C PHE A 316 -0.33 29.67 6.24
N GLU A 317 -0.87 30.04 5.07
CA GLU A 317 -1.93 31.05 4.97
C GLU A 317 -3.28 30.53 5.51
N VAL A 318 -3.61 29.24 5.29
CA VAL A 318 -4.81 28.61 5.87
C VAL A 318 -4.68 28.44 7.38
N LEU A 319 -3.53 27.96 7.86
CA LEU A 319 -3.31 27.57 9.25
C LEU A 319 -1.95 28.10 9.76
N PRO A 320 -1.87 29.37 10.20
CA PRO A 320 -0.62 29.99 10.64
C PRO A 320 0.06 29.32 11.84
N SER A 321 -0.63 28.46 12.59
CA SER A 321 -0.02 27.61 13.63
C SER A 321 0.96 26.59 13.05
N LEU A 322 0.76 26.09 11.83
CA LEU A 322 1.73 25.21 11.14
C LEU A 322 3.08 25.90 10.90
N LYS A 323 3.07 27.18 10.49
CA LYS A 323 4.32 27.95 10.27
C LYS A 323 5.11 28.09 11.56
N ARG A 324 4.42 28.48 12.65
CA ARG A 324 5.01 28.59 14.00
C ARG A 324 5.53 27.24 14.50
N LEU A 325 4.82 26.15 14.21
CA LEU A 325 5.24 24.79 14.55
C LEU A 325 6.51 24.38 13.81
N LYS A 326 6.58 24.56 12.48
CA LYS A 326 7.79 24.29 11.68
C LYS A 326 8.99 25.10 12.18
N GLN A 327 8.80 26.39 12.46
CA GLN A 327 9.86 27.26 12.99
C GLN A 327 10.37 26.80 14.36
N ARG A 328 9.49 26.32 15.25
CA ARG A 328 9.89 25.76 16.55
C ARG A 328 10.66 24.45 16.43
N ILE A 329 10.27 23.58 15.50
CA ILE A 329 10.95 22.30 15.26
C ILE A 329 12.34 22.53 14.65
N ALA A 330 12.47 23.47 13.71
CA ALA A 330 13.74 23.80 13.06
C ALA A 330 14.74 24.57 13.95
N ALA A 331 14.32 24.98 15.16
CA ALA A 331 15.12 25.71 16.13
C ALA A 331 15.42 24.89 17.41
N ALA A 332 15.05 23.60 17.42
CA ALA A 332 15.24 22.66 18.52
C ALA A 332 16.33 21.64 18.20
#